data_AF-A0A415BQH7-F1
#
_entry.id   AF-A0A415BQH7-F1
#
_cell.length_a   1.000
_cell.length_b   1.000
_cell.length_c   1.000
_cell.angle_alpha   90.00
_cell.angle_beta   90.00
_cell.angle_gamma   90.00
#
_symmetry.space_group_name_H-M   'P 1'
#
loop_
_entity.id
_entity.type
_entity.pdbx_description
1 polymer ?
#
loop_
_entity_poly.entity_id
_entity_poly.type
_entity_poly.pdbx_seq_one_letter_code
_entity_poly.pdbx_strand_id
1 'polypeptide(L)' 'MATRNRLYKLHYLLRKKGNEVNVKDRTVYRRAKLLPAIEEKWMKELIENGYMVGNNLFAPLLNNNS' A
#
# COMPACT_ATOMS: atom_id res chain seq x y z
N MET A 1 8.27 -1.28 -15.32
CA MET A 1 6.80 -1.49 -15.26
C MET A 1 6.53 -2.94 -14.88
N ALA A 2 5.85 -3.16 -13.75
CA ALA A 2 5.42 -4.48 -13.32
C ALA A 2 4.20 -4.95 -14.14
N THR A 3 4.08 -6.25 -14.35
CA THR A 3 2.90 -6.83 -15.00
C THR A 3 1.66 -6.67 -14.11
N ARG A 4 0.47 -6.63 -14.72
CA ARG A 4 -0.81 -6.50 -14.00
C ARG A 4 -0.99 -7.59 -12.91
N ASN A 5 -0.53 -8.80 -13.20
CA ASN A 5 -0.55 -9.92 -12.26
C ASN A 5 0.35 -9.69 -11.04
N ARG A 6 1.52 -9.06 -11.24
CA ARG A 6 2.44 -8.74 -10.15
C ARG A 6 1.86 -7.68 -9.23
N LEU A 7 1.27 -6.62 -9.79
CA LEU A 7 0.59 -5.58 -9.01
C LEU A 7 -0.55 -6.17 -8.16
N TYR A 8 -1.39 -7.01 -8.76
CA TYR A 8 -2.47 -7.70 -8.03
C TYR A 8 -1.94 -8.51 -6.84
N LYS A 9 -0.84 -9.26 -7.05
CA LYS A 9 -0.19 -10.03 -5.99
C LYS A 9 0.37 -9.14 -4.88
N LEU A 10 0.99 -8.01 -5.23
CA LEU A 10 1.50 -7.04 -4.25
C LEU A 10 0.36 -6.43 -3.42
N HIS A 11 -0.75 -6.04 -4.06
CA HIS A 11 -1.91 -5.49 -3.35
C HIS A 11 -2.45 -6.50 -2.34
N TYR A 12 -2.60 -7.76 -2.76
CA TYR A 12 -3.06 -8.83 -1.88
C TYR A 12 -2.11 -9.06 -0.70
N LEU A 13 -0.80 -9.15 -0.95
CA LEU A 13 0.21 -9.36 0.10
C LEU A 13 0.22 -8.23 1.13
N LEU A 14 0.14 -6.98 0.68
CA LEU A 14 0.14 -5.81 1.55
C LEU A 14 -1.14 -5.71 2.39
N ARG A 15 -2.30 -5.96 1.80
CA ARG A 15 -3.58 -6.05 2.53
C ARG A 15 -3.57 -7.16 3.55
N LYS A 16 -3.03 -8.33 3.21
CA LYS A 16 -2.87 -9.46 4.14
C LYS A 16 -1.98 -9.11 5.34
N LYS A 17 -1.03 -8.18 5.17
CA LYS A 17 -0.19 -7.67 6.26
C LYS A 17 -0.85 -6.56 7.07
N GLY A 18 -2.05 -6.10 6.68
CA GLY A 18 -2.79 -5.04 7.37
C GLY A 18 -2.46 -3.63 6.87
N ASN A 19 -1.80 -3.49 5.71
CA ASN A 19 -1.63 -2.19 5.06
C ASN A 19 -2.87 -1.86 4.23
N GLU A 20 -3.22 -0.59 4.15
CA GLU A 20 -4.35 -0.13 3.36
C GLU A 20 -3.87 0.17 1.94
N VAL A 21 -4.53 -0.42 0.93
CA VAL A 21 -4.14 -0.27 -0.48
C VAL A 21 -5.33 0.24 -1.27
N ASN A 22 -5.26 1.50 -1.68
CA ASN A 22 -6.22 2.14 -2.56
C ASN A 22 -5.69 2.13 -4.00
N VAL A 23 -6.28 1.26 -4.82
CA VAL A 23 -5.86 1.05 -6.21
C VAL A 23 -6.33 2.20 -7.12
N LYS A 24 -7.44 2.85 -6.79
CA LYS A 24 -8.04 3.93 -7.59
C LYS A 24 -7.12 5.15 -7.60
N ASP A 25 -6.68 5.54 -6.40
CA ASP A 25 -5.81 6.70 -6.20
C ASP A 25 -4.32 6.33 -6.25
N ARG A 26 -4.02 5.04 -6.46
CA ARG A 26 -2.67 4.46 -6.40
C ARG A 26 -1.94 4.83 -5.11
N THR A 27 -2.62 4.74 -3.98
CA THR A 27 -2.05 5.02 -2.67
C THR A 27 -1.96 3.77 -1.80
N VAL A 28 -0.92 3.71 -0.98
CA VAL A 28 -0.75 2.68 0.04
C VAL A 28 -0.45 3.35 1.37
N TYR A 29 -1.24 3.04 2.40
CA TYR A 29 -0.97 3.50 3.75
C TYR A 29 -0.35 2.37 4.57
N ARG A 30 0.84 2.67 5.11
CA ARG A 30 1.58 1.76 5.99
C ARG A 30 0.84 1.62 7.30
N ARG A 31 0.78 0.38 7.81
CA ARG A 31 0.25 0.07 9.15
C ARG A 31 1.17 0.55 10.29
N ALA A 32 2.46 0.67 10.01
CA ALA A 32 3.49 0.98 10.99
C ALA A 32 4.60 1.84 10.36
N LYS A 33 5.30 2.61 11.20
CA LYS A 33 6.43 3.46 10.79
C LYS A 33 7.59 2.63 10.21
N LEU A 34 7.87 1.49 10.83
CA LEU A 34 8.88 0.53 10.39
C LEU A 34 8.18 -0.74 9.91
N LEU A 35 8.53 -1.17 8.71
CA LEU A 35 8.02 -2.39 8.10
C LEU A 35 9.16 -3.43 8.01
N PRO A 36 8.84 -4.73 8.02
CA PRO A 36 9.81 -5.75 7.69
C PRO A 36 10.41 -5.50 6.29
N ALA A 37 11.69 -5.83 6.10
CA ALA A 37 12.41 -5.58 4.84
C ALA A 37 11.68 -6.12 3.59
N ILE A 38 10.93 -7.22 3.73
CA ILE A 38 10.14 -7.78 2.63
C ILE A 38 8.95 -6.89 2.24
N GLU A 39 8.27 -6.28 3.22
CA GLU A 39 7.18 -5.33 2.97
C GLU A 39 7.74 -4.04 2.38
N GLU A 40 8.90 -3.55 2.87
CA GLU A 40 9.58 -2.39 2.27
C GLU A 40 9.95 -2.63 0.80
N LYS A 41 10.43 -3.83 0.46
CA LYS A 41 10.70 -4.21 -0.93
C LYS A 41 9.44 -4.13 -1.79
N TRP A 42 8.30 -4.62 -1.29
CA TRP A 42 7.02 -4.52 -2.00
C TRP A 42 6.53 -3.07 -2.14
N MET A 43 6.71 -2.25 -1.11
CA MET A 43 6.37 -0.83 -1.15
C MET A 43 7.21 -0.08 -2.18
N LYS A 44 8.52 -0.35 -2.23
CA LYS A 44 9.42 0.22 -3.24
C LYS A 44 9.01 -0.17 -4.65
N GLU A 45 8.64 -1.43 -4.86
CA GLU A 45 8.13 -1.90 -6.15
C GLU A 45 6.83 -1.16 -6.54
N LEU A 46 5.94 -0.87 -5.61
CA LEU A 46 4.75 -0.06 -5.90
C LEU A 46 5.09 1.40 -6.23
N ILE A 47 6.04 2.01 -5.52
CA ILE A 47 6.52 3.38 -5.83
C ILE A 47 7.07 3.45 -7.26
N GLU A 48 7.88 2.48 -7.67
CA GLU A 48 8.40 2.38 -9.04
C GLU A 48 7.29 2.20 -10.10
N ASN A 49 6.10 1.77 -9.69
CA ASN A 49 4.90 1.67 -10.53
C ASN A 49 3.94 2.85 -10.38
N GLY A 50 4.39 3.94 -9.74
CA GLY A 50 3.66 5.19 -9.60
C GLY A 50 2.63 5.19 -8.48
N TYR A 51 2.81 4.37 -7.45
CA TYR A 51 2.02 4.45 -6.22
C TYR A 51 2.65 5.42 -5.21
N MET A 52 1.82 6.16 -4.50
CA MET A 52 2.26 6.94 -3.35
C MET A 52 2.14 6.11 -2.07
N VAL A 53 3.19 6.07 -1.27
CA VAL A 53 3.20 5.35 0.01
C VAL A 53 3.21 6.35 1.16
N GLY A 54 2.14 6.36 1.95
CA GLY A 54 1.98 7.23 3.12
C GLY A 54 1.85 6.43 4.42
N ASN A 55 1.74 7.13 5.55
CA ASN A 55 1.42 6.52 6.85
C ASN A 55 -0.04 6.82 7.21
N ASN A 56 -0.72 5.88 7.86
CA ASN A 56 -2.11 6.10 8.30
C ASN A 56 -2.28 7.24 9.31
N LEU A 57 -1.19 7.76 9.89
CA LEU A 57 -1.20 8.96 10.72
C LEU A 57 -1.67 10.23 9.97
N PHE A 58 -1.58 10.24 8.64
CA PHE A 58 -2.01 11.35 7.78
C PHE A 58 -3.05 10.90 6.75
N ALA A 59 -3.57 9.68 6.86
CA ALA A 59 -4.69 9.28 6.04
C ALA A 59 -5.93 10.07 6.50
N PRO A 60 -6.69 10.70 5.60
CA PRO A 60 -7.97 11.29 5.98
C PRO A 60 -8.78 10.17 6.63
N LEU A 61 -9.23 10.40 7.88
CA LEU A 61 -10.10 9.47 8.58
C LEU A 61 -11.25 9.15 7.63
N LEU A 62 -11.32 7.91 7.15
CA LEU A 62 -12.48 7.42 6.43
C LEU A 62 -13.62 7.47 7.43
N ASN A 63 -14.39 8.56 7.38
CA ASN A 63 -15.54 8.77 8.23
C ASN A 63 -16.60 7.75 7.79
N ASN A 64 -16.54 6.56 8.36
CA ASN A 64 -17.55 5.53 8.21
C ASN A 64 -18.77 5.96 9.04
N ASN A 65 -19.48 7.00 8.59
CA ASN A 65 -20.81 7.29 9.06
C ASN A 65 -21.73 6.20 8.53
N SER A 66 -22.02 5.24 9.40
CA SER A 66 -23.15 4.30 9.29
C SER A 66 -24.45 5.03 9.59
#